data_AF-A0A820RC38-F1
#
_entry.id   AF-A0A820RC38-F1
#
_cell.length_a   1.000
_cell.length_b   1.000
_cell.length_c   1.000
_cell.angle_alpha   90.00
_cell.angle_beta   90.00
_cell.angle_gamma   90.00
#
_symmetry.space_group_name_H-M   'P 1'
#
loop_
_entity.id
_entity.type
_entity.pdbx_description
1 polymer ?
#
loop_
_entity_poly.entity_id
_entity_poly.type
_entity_poly.pdbx_seq_one_letter_code
_entity_poly.pdbx_strand_id
1 'polypeptide(L)'
;VQRNHMIVFAEGRFVNNCAPALEDSLGRHIIPNEDGGLEMRRSEDSGYTWLPAQTVYRGNIDFYTVVWDSTSNMVYLMLQVLSSVLVFTSANEGMTWSVPIPLNVFPPSPFSKSMVLVLTMSFPIRE
;
A
#
# COMPACT_ATOMS: atom_id res chain seq x y z
N VAL A 1 22.05 10.05 -11.80
CA VAL A 1 21.56 9.31 -10.62
C VAL A 1 20.33 8.55 -11.06
N GLN A 2 20.40 7.23 -11.07
CA GLN A 2 19.28 6.36 -11.41
C GLN A 2 18.21 6.52 -10.32
N ARG A 3 16.96 6.75 -10.70
CA ARG A 3 15.85 6.90 -9.75
C ARG A 3 15.09 5.59 -9.69
N ASN A 4 14.89 5.09 -8.49
CA ASN A 4 14.04 3.94 -8.27
C ASN A 4 12.61 4.41 -8.15
N HIS A 5 11.72 3.71 -8.87
CA HIS A 5 10.29 3.99 -8.86
C HIS A 5 9.56 2.83 -8.24
N MET A 6 8.46 3.16 -7.59
CA MET A 6 7.67 2.20 -6.85
C MET A 6 6.21 2.53 -7.10
N ILE A 7 5.44 1.53 -7.50
CA ILE A 7 3.99 1.67 -7.61
C ILE A 7 3.36 0.63 -6.68
N VAL A 8 2.32 1.08 -6.00
CA VAL A 8 1.56 0.28 -5.04
C VAL A 8 0.12 0.24 -5.49
N PHE A 9 -0.44 -0.97 -5.49
CA PHE A 9 -1.81 -1.23 -5.88
C PHE A 9 -2.47 -2.02 -4.76
N ALA A 10 -3.66 -1.59 -4.38
CA ALA A 10 -4.52 -2.38 -3.53
C ALA A 10 -5.38 -3.28 -4.41
N GLU A 11 -5.04 -4.56 -4.46
CA GLU A 11 -5.75 -5.57 -5.24
C GLU A 11 -6.81 -6.27 -4.40
N GLY A 12 -7.81 -6.85 -5.07
CA GLY A 12 -8.88 -7.60 -4.39
C GLY A 12 -9.74 -6.76 -3.44
N ARG A 13 -9.71 -5.42 -3.55
CA ARG A 13 -10.54 -4.56 -2.71
C ARG A 13 -12.00 -4.67 -3.09
N PHE A 14 -12.83 -4.83 -2.06
CA PHE A 14 -14.25 -4.62 -2.15
C PHE A 14 -14.56 -3.21 -1.65
N VAL A 15 -15.22 -2.41 -2.47
CA VAL A 15 -15.57 -1.02 -2.14
C VAL A 15 -16.87 -0.98 -1.33
N ASN A 16 -17.30 -2.02 -0.62
CA ASN A 16 -18.59 -2.10 0.10
C ASN A 16 -18.83 -0.96 1.12
N ASN A 17 -17.81 -0.28 1.64
CA ASN A 17 -17.98 0.97 2.42
C ASN A 17 -18.20 2.23 1.54
N CYS A 18 -17.88 2.15 0.24
CA CYS A 18 -17.99 3.19 -0.78
C CYS A 18 -18.87 2.81 -1.98
N ALA A 19 -19.49 1.62 -1.96
CA ALA A 19 -20.25 1.01 -3.04
C ALA A 19 -21.44 0.27 -2.43
N PRO A 20 -22.57 0.20 -3.15
CA PRO A 20 -23.77 -0.46 -2.66
C PRO A 20 -23.50 -1.92 -2.29
N ALA A 21 -24.26 -2.43 -1.30
CA ALA A 21 -24.26 -3.85 -0.97
C ALA A 21 -24.54 -4.69 -2.23
N LEU A 22 -23.79 -5.79 -2.42
CA LEU A 22 -24.15 -6.75 -3.46
C LEU A 22 -25.30 -7.61 -2.95
N GLU A 23 -26.37 -7.67 -3.74
CA GLU A 23 -27.51 -8.53 -3.51
C GLU A 23 -27.52 -9.67 -4.53
N ASP A 24 -27.89 -10.87 -4.10
CA ASP A 24 -28.18 -11.96 -5.03
C ASP A 24 -29.55 -11.75 -5.72
N SER A 25 -29.92 -12.66 -6.63
CA SER A 25 -31.22 -12.62 -7.31
C SER A 25 -32.44 -12.70 -6.39
N LEU A 26 -32.24 -12.97 -5.10
CA LEU A 26 -33.26 -13.05 -4.07
C LEU A 26 -33.21 -11.84 -3.11
N GLY A 27 -32.38 -10.83 -3.38
CA GLY A 27 -32.21 -9.65 -2.53
C GLY A 27 -31.40 -9.91 -1.26
N ARG A 28 -30.68 -11.02 -1.16
CA ARG A 28 -29.86 -11.33 0.01
C ARG A 28 -28.50 -10.69 -0.14
N HIS A 29 -28.03 -10.05 0.93
CA HIS A 29 -26.69 -9.48 0.99
C HIS A 29 -25.66 -10.61 0.83
N ILE A 30 -24.88 -10.55 -0.25
CA ILE A 30 -23.72 -11.40 -0.47
C ILE A 30 -22.54 -10.77 0.24
N ILE A 31 -21.93 -11.50 1.17
CA ILE A 31 -20.62 -11.16 1.73
C ILE A 31 -19.60 -12.04 1.00
N PRO A 32 -18.94 -11.55 -0.07
CA PRO A 32 -17.91 -12.32 -0.72
C PRO A 32 -16.72 -12.53 0.22
N ASN A 33 -15.99 -13.61 0.00
CA ASN A 33 -14.76 -13.87 0.74
C ASN A 33 -13.70 -12.83 0.33
N GLU A 34 -13.36 -11.94 1.26
CA GLU A 34 -12.44 -10.83 1.04
C GLU A 34 -10.99 -11.32 1.13
N ASP A 35 -10.37 -11.65 -0.01
CA ASP A 35 -8.92 -11.85 -0.11
C ASP A 35 -8.28 -10.63 -0.79
N GLY A 36 -8.46 -9.47 -0.14
CA GLY A 36 -7.80 -8.23 -0.53
C GLY A 36 -6.31 -8.24 -0.15
N GLY A 37 -5.53 -7.37 -0.75
CA GLY A 37 -4.13 -7.24 -0.39
C GLY A 37 -3.49 -5.97 -0.93
N LEU A 38 -2.28 -5.70 -0.44
CA LEU A 38 -1.42 -4.67 -0.98
C LEU A 38 -0.32 -5.33 -1.80
N GLU A 39 -0.29 -5.03 -3.09
CA GLU A 39 0.77 -5.44 -3.98
C GLU A 39 1.63 -4.24 -4.39
N MET A 40 2.91 -4.52 -4.61
CA MET A 40 3.90 -3.53 -4.99
C MET A 40 4.73 -4.01 -6.18
N ARG A 41 5.08 -3.08 -7.06
CA ARG A 41 6.11 -3.26 -8.09
C ARG A 41 7.18 -2.19 -7.95
N ARG A 42 8.41 -2.58 -8.29
CA ARG A 42 9.59 -1.70 -8.29
C ARG A 42 10.19 -1.64 -9.69
N SER A 43 10.71 -0.48 -10.04
CA SER A 43 11.51 -0.27 -11.22
C SER A 43 12.87 0.27 -10.80
N GLU A 44 13.92 -0.36 -11.35
CA GLU A 44 15.32 0.00 -11.11
C GLU A 44 15.89 0.85 -12.26
N ASP A 45 15.10 1.11 -13.30
CA ASP A 45 15.50 1.80 -14.52
C ASP A 45 14.57 2.98 -14.83
N SER A 46 14.26 3.80 -13.83
CA SER A 46 13.46 5.03 -14.03
C SER A 46 12.06 4.80 -14.63
N GLY A 47 11.48 3.62 -14.40
CA GLY A 47 10.13 3.24 -14.84
C GLY A 47 10.05 2.50 -16.18
N TYR A 48 11.18 2.18 -16.85
CA TYR A 48 11.16 1.47 -18.13
C TYR A 48 10.74 0.01 -17.99
N THR A 49 11.27 -0.70 -17.00
CA THR A 49 10.92 -2.07 -16.66
C THR A 49 10.51 -2.20 -15.19
N TRP A 50 9.69 -3.21 -14.92
CA TRP A 50 9.13 -3.46 -13.60
C TRP A 50 9.47 -4.88 -13.17
N LEU A 51 10.00 -5.01 -11.96
CA LEU A 51 10.19 -6.29 -11.29
C LEU A 51 8.82 -6.95 -11.02
N PRO A 52 8.80 -8.29 -10.80
CA PRO A 52 7.58 -8.99 -10.42
C PRO A 52 6.87 -8.36 -9.23
N ALA A 53 5.54 -8.46 -9.20
CA ALA A 53 4.74 -7.98 -8.09
C ALA A 53 5.11 -8.70 -6.79
N GLN A 54 5.12 -7.94 -5.69
CA GLN A 54 5.37 -8.43 -4.34
C GLN A 54 4.14 -8.15 -3.49
N THR A 55 3.58 -9.19 -2.85
CA THR A 55 2.53 -9.02 -1.85
C THR A 55 3.17 -8.49 -0.56
N VAL A 56 2.85 -7.25 -0.20
CA VAL A 56 3.33 -6.61 1.04
C VAL A 56 2.40 -6.91 2.21
N TYR A 57 1.11 -7.03 1.93
CA TYR A 57 0.08 -7.32 2.92
C TYR A 57 -1.06 -8.15 2.31
N ARG A 58 -1.61 -9.10 3.08
CA ARG A 58 -2.86 -9.80 2.77
C ARG A 58 -3.91 -9.47 3.83
N GLY A 59 -5.10 -9.12 3.38
CA GLY A 59 -6.21 -8.66 4.19
C GLY A 59 -6.87 -7.42 3.59
N ASN A 60 -8.06 -7.10 4.10
CA ASN A 60 -8.79 -5.91 3.69
C ASN A 60 -8.07 -4.64 4.19
N ILE A 61 -7.92 -3.66 3.30
CA ILE A 61 -7.30 -2.37 3.59
C ILE A 61 -8.19 -1.23 3.07
N ASP A 62 -8.37 -0.22 3.91
CA ASP A 62 -9.21 0.94 3.57
C ASP A 62 -8.39 2.00 2.82
N PHE A 63 -7.23 2.36 3.38
CA PHE A 63 -6.28 3.30 2.79
C PHE A 63 -4.85 2.82 2.94
N TYR A 64 -3.98 3.34 2.08
CA TYR A 64 -2.54 3.25 2.26
C TYR A 64 -1.88 4.55 1.80
N THR A 65 -0.70 4.82 2.33
CA THR A 65 0.18 5.90 1.89
C THR A 65 1.63 5.47 2.02
N VAL A 66 2.47 6.00 1.13
CA VAL A 66 3.90 5.72 1.12
C VAL A 66 4.67 7.03 1.21
N VAL A 67 5.65 7.05 2.11
CA VAL A 67 6.52 8.20 2.36
C VAL A 67 7.95 7.73 2.26
N TRP A 68 8.77 8.49 1.55
CA TRP A 68 10.23 8.33 1.57
C TRP A 68 10.85 9.42 2.43
N ASP A 69 11.71 9.01 3.36
CA ASP A 69 12.55 9.88 4.16
C ASP A 69 13.98 9.80 3.65
N SER A 70 14.42 10.88 2.99
CA SER A 70 15.77 10.97 2.44
C SER A 70 16.87 11.06 3.51
N THR A 71 16.52 11.47 4.74
CA THR A 71 17.51 11.65 5.81
C THR A 71 17.88 10.33 6.46
N SER A 72 16.88 9.50 6.75
CA SER A 72 17.08 8.14 7.29
C SER A 72 17.28 7.08 6.20
N ASN A 73 17.06 7.45 4.93
CA ASN A 73 17.01 6.53 3.79
C ASN A 73 16.00 5.40 4.00
N MET A 74 14.86 5.74 4.61
CA MET A 74 13.78 4.80 4.92
C MET A 74 12.56 5.07 4.06
N VAL A 75 11.88 4.00 3.67
CA VAL A 75 10.53 4.05 3.13
C VAL A 75 9.56 3.62 4.23
N TYR A 76 8.53 4.43 4.44
CA TYR A 76 7.43 4.14 5.35
C TYR A 76 6.18 3.87 4.52
N LEU A 77 5.57 2.71 4.74
CA LEU A 77 4.26 2.36 4.22
C LEU A 77 3.30 2.33 5.40
N MET A 78 2.27 3.16 5.35
CA MET A 78 1.20 3.18 6.34
C MET A 78 -0.06 2.68 5.67
N LEU A 79 -0.78 1.74 6.29
CA LEU A 79 -2.07 1.27 5.79
C LEU A 79 -3.07 1.12 6.93
N GLN A 80 -4.35 1.35 6.65
CA GLN A 80 -5.44 1.12 7.59
C GLN A 80 -6.02 -0.27 7.39
N VAL A 81 -6.14 -1.00 8.50
CA VAL A 81 -6.85 -2.27 8.60
C VAL A 81 -7.88 -2.10 9.72
N LEU A 82 -9.17 -2.18 9.38
CA LEU A 82 -10.25 -1.99 10.34
C LEU A 82 -10.10 -0.63 11.07
N SER A 83 -9.98 -0.65 12.40
CA SER A 83 -9.81 0.54 13.24
C SER A 83 -8.34 0.89 13.55
N SER A 84 -7.38 0.18 12.96
CA SER A 84 -5.95 0.33 13.25
C SER A 84 -5.16 0.78 12.03
N VAL A 85 -4.13 1.59 12.27
CA VAL A 85 -3.12 1.93 11.24
C VAL A 85 -1.88 1.11 11.52
N LEU A 86 -1.42 0.35 10.53
CA LEU A 86 -0.18 -0.41 10.57
C LEU A 86 0.91 0.36 9.82
N VAL A 87 2.13 0.31 10.34
CA VAL A 87 3.32 0.90 9.73
C VAL A 87 4.30 -0.21 9.38
N PHE A 88 4.70 -0.23 8.13
CA PHE A 88 5.80 -1.03 7.60
C PHE A 88 6.94 -0.09 7.26
N THR A 89 8.16 -0.59 7.44
CA THR A 89 9.37 0.16 7.11
C THR A 89 10.26 -0.65 6.18
N SER A 90 10.98 0.04 5.30
CA SER A 90 11.96 -0.57 4.42
C SER A 90 13.23 0.29 4.38
N ALA A 91 14.37 -0.33 4.70
CA ALA A 91 15.70 0.28 4.65
C ALA A 91 16.41 0.07 3.30
N ASN A 92 15.72 -0.56 2.35
CA ASN A 92 16.28 -0.98 1.08
C ASN A 92 15.29 -0.70 -0.06
N GLU A 93 14.68 0.49 -0.01
CA GLU A 93 13.88 1.08 -1.07
C GLU A 93 12.70 0.19 -1.52
N GLY A 94 12.07 -0.48 -0.55
CA GLY A 94 10.91 -1.34 -0.78
C GLY A 94 11.25 -2.78 -1.22
N MET A 95 12.52 -3.20 -1.24
CA MET A 95 12.87 -4.60 -1.54
C MET A 95 12.36 -5.57 -0.49
N THR A 96 12.46 -5.18 0.79
CA THR A 96 11.94 -5.95 1.92
C THR A 96 11.25 -5.02 2.91
N TRP A 97 10.24 -5.55 3.60
CA TRP A 97 9.44 -4.82 4.57
C TRP A 97 9.60 -5.42 5.96
N SER A 98 9.58 -4.56 6.98
CA SER A 98 9.51 -4.99 8.37
C SER A 98 8.20 -5.69 8.67
N VAL A 99 8.14 -6.42 9.79
CA VAL A 99 6.87 -6.80 10.40
C VAL A 99 6.05 -5.53 10.67
N PRO A 100 4.74 -5.52 10.39
CA PRO A 100 3.92 -4.36 10.67
C PRO A 100 3.83 -4.11 12.17
N ILE A 101 3.94 -2.84 12.55
CA ILE A 101 3.67 -2.41 13.92
C ILE A 101 2.53 -1.38 13.94
N PRO A 102 1.62 -1.41 14.93
CA PRO A 102 0.57 -0.41 15.05
C PRO A 102 1.14 1.01 15.22
N LEU A 103 0.51 2.00 14.59
CA LEU A 103 0.95 3.40 14.63
C LEU A 103 1.02 3.96 16.06
N ASN A 104 0.13 3.53 16.95
CA ASN A 104 0.07 3.99 18.35
C ASN A 104 1.23 3.46 19.23
N VAL A 105 1.94 2.43 18.77
CA VAL A 105 3.19 1.95 19.40
C VAL A 105 4.43 2.31 18.57
N PHE A 106 4.24 3.02 17.45
CA PHE A 106 5.34 3.52 16.65
C PHE A 106 6.05 4.65 17.42
N PRO A 107 7.39 4.63 17.53
CA PRO A 107 8.10 5.66 18.28
C PRO A 107 7.79 7.06 17.73
N PRO A 108 7.60 8.09 18.58
CA PRO A 108 7.13 9.41 18.17
C PRO A 108 8.12 10.22 17.32
N SER A 109 9.31 9.69 17.04
CA SER A 109 10.38 10.36 16.30
C SER A 109 11.08 9.42 15.31
N PRO A 110 10.48 9.16 14.14
CA PRO A 110 11.19 8.56 13.01
C PRO A 110 11.29 9.51 11.80
N PHE A 111 10.40 10.49 11.70
CA PHE A 111 10.24 11.30 10.49
C PHE A 111 11.13 12.52 10.56
N SER A 112 12.16 12.56 9.71
CA SER A 112 12.97 13.77 9.55
C SER A 112 12.13 14.92 8.99
N LYS A 113 12.60 16.17 9.16
CA LYS A 113 11.91 17.40 8.70
C LYS A 113 11.59 17.43 7.19
N SER A 114 12.10 16.47 6.41
CA SER A 114 11.95 16.39 4.96
C SER A 114 11.21 15.09 4.59
N MET A 115 9.87 15.13 4.58
CA MET A 115 9.05 14.04 4.04
C MET A 115 8.58 14.39 2.63
N VAL A 116 8.77 13.46 1.69
CA VAL A 116 8.16 13.53 0.36
C VAL A 116 7.01 12.52 0.31
N LEU A 117 5.79 13.02 0.16
CA LEU A 117 4.63 12.18 -0.13
C LEU A 117 4.76 11.67 -1.56
N VAL A 118 4.95 10.36 -1.73
CA VAL A 118 5.01 9.74 -3.05
C VAL A 118 3.59 9.32 -3.43
N LEU A 119 2.85 10.21 -4.09
CA LEU A 119 1.56 9.87 -4.71
C LEU A 119 1.85 9.26 -6.08
N THR A 120 1.79 7.93 -6.20
CA THR A 120 1.64 7.30 -7.50
C THR A 120 0.16 7.03 -7.76
N MET A 121 -0.45 7.84 -8.62
CA MET A 121 -1.79 7.58 -9.16
C MET A 121 -1.64 6.66 -10.38
N SER A 122 -2.22 5.46 -10.35
CA SER A 122 -2.38 4.61 -11.52
C SER A 122 -3.77 4.81 -12.13
N PHE A 123 -3.81 5.10 -13.42
CA PHE A 123 -5.04 5.14 -14.23
C PHE A 123 -5.21 3.81 -14.96
N PRO A 124 -6.44 3.34 -15.21
CA PRO A 124 -6.66 2.12 -15.99
C PRO A 124 -6.19 2.33 -17.43
N ILE A 125 -5.36 1.41 -17.92
CA ILE A 125 -5.17 1.20 -19.36
C ILE A 125 -6.47 0.59 -19.86
N ARG A 126 -7.23 1.34 -20.66
CA ARG A 126 -8.30 0.76 -21.48
C ARG A 126 -7.63 0.15 -22.70
N GLU A 127 -7.84 -1.15 -22.90
CA GLU A 127 -7.81 -1.74 -24.24
C GLU A 127 -9.21 -1.64 -24.87
#